data_AF-A0A847BHH9-F1
#
_entry.id   AF-A0A847BHH9-F1
#
_cell.length_a   1.000
_cell.length_b   1.000
_cell.length_c   1.000
_cell.angle_alpha   90.00
_cell.angle_beta   90.00
_cell.angle_gamma   90.00
#
_symmetry.space_group_name_H-M   'P 1'
#
loop_
_entity.id
_entity.type
_entity.pdbx_description
1 polymer ?
#
loop_
_entity_poly.entity_id
_entity_poly.type
_entity_poly.pdbx_seq_one_letter_code
_entity_poly.pdbx_strand_id
1 'polypeptide(L)'
;MDFSNDQRLIEAGFPCHQVGAETQRERGASSALPPLYYLHVWWARRPLTPSRAAILASLLPADADPEQFIRDLGIVRWQAKLGEERWTLLGDTITKRLYQEDDGRWVLPVDKTVLKAVEKEQLRREACREMVDQLEQASPEFQEDPVVQGWKADIQELPTMGVYVGAKLEVVQATADPAGVKEKIEFAKRDDVKQVLGKAIRWDPEDSYGYSRAFATPIQPLPESERKVVLDPTSGGGSIPFEALRLGHKVIANELNPVASVILKATLDYPVRFGESLLDDIEEWGDKLREKVEARMAPFTPFSPIPPDQRAKLEAHLHKHPELVEEYATEHDHMGLLYCRQVTCPHCAGDAPLLNSLWLSKEGEKWGVMVKPQP
;
A
#
# COMPACT_ATOMS: atom_id res chain seq x y z
N MET A 1 -7.79 -43.90 1.18
CA MET A 1 -8.50 -42.81 0.49
C MET A 1 -8.04 -42.85 -0.95
N ASP A 2 -8.96 -42.88 -1.89
CA ASP A 2 -8.66 -42.75 -3.31
C ASP A 2 -8.66 -41.25 -3.65
N PHE A 3 -7.51 -40.73 -4.06
CA PHE A 3 -7.31 -39.31 -4.40
C PHE A 3 -7.27 -39.09 -5.92
N SER A 4 -7.53 -40.12 -6.73
CA SER A 4 -7.43 -40.04 -8.19
C SER A 4 -8.36 -39.00 -8.82
N ASN A 5 -9.45 -38.63 -8.13
CA ASN A 5 -10.41 -37.60 -8.56
C ASN A 5 -10.41 -36.35 -7.65
N ASP A 6 -9.40 -36.15 -6.82
CA ASP A 6 -9.34 -35.03 -5.85
C ASP A 6 -8.40 -33.91 -6.32
N GLN A 7 -8.49 -33.56 -7.61
CA GLN A 7 -7.68 -32.51 -8.21
C GLN A 7 -8.06 -31.14 -7.61
N ARG A 8 -7.05 -30.34 -7.26
CA ARG A 8 -7.23 -29.02 -6.64
C ARG A 8 -7.04 -27.88 -7.64
N LEU A 9 -7.59 -26.71 -7.33
CA LEU A 9 -7.48 -25.53 -8.19
C LEU A 9 -6.02 -25.18 -8.53
N ILE A 10 -5.11 -25.37 -7.57
CA ILE A 10 -3.66 -25.16 -7.76
C ILE A 10 -3.06 -26.03 -8.87
N GLU A 11 -3.71 -27.15 -9.23
CA GLU A 11 -3.27 -28.12 -10.25
C GLU A 11 -4.08 -28.02 -11.56
N ALA A 12 -5.20 -27.30 -11.59
CA ALA A 12 -6.19 -27.37 -12.68
C ALA A 12 -6.47 -26.06 -13.42
N GLY A 13 -6.09 -24.91 -12.86
CA GLY A 13 -6.40 -23.62 -13.50
C GLY A 13 -6.07 -22.39 -12.68
N PHE A 14 -4.99 -22.44 -11.88
CA PHE A 14 -4.59 -21.34 -11.00
C PHE A 14 -4.39 -20.02 -11.79
N PRO A 15 -5.05 -18.90 -11.40
CA PRO A 15 -5.00 -17.63 -12.14
C PRO A 15 -3.67 -16.90 -11.90
N CYS A 16 -2.63 -17.42 -12.52
CA CYS A 16 -1.24 -17.03 -12.32
C CYS A 16 -0.95 -15.57 -12.75
N HIS A 17 -1.65 -15.05 -13.76
CA HIS A 17 -1.47 -13.68 -14.24
C HIS A 17 -1.89 -12.65 -13.18
N GLN A 18 -3.07 -12.83 -12.60
CA GLN A 18 -3.64 -11.92 -11.62
C GLN A 18 -2.86 -11.99 -10.31
N VAL A 19 -2.57 -13.20 -9.81
CA VAL A 19 -1.75 -13.40 -8.60
C VAL A 19 -0.33 -12.89 -8.80
N GLY A 20 0.26 -13.12 -9.98
CA GLY A 20 1.60 -12.68 -10.32
C GLY A 20 1.71 -11.14 -10.38
N ALA A 21 0.75 -10.49 -11.01
CA ALA A 21 0.69 -9.03 -11.09
C ALA A 21 0.55 -8.39 -9.68
N GLU A 22 -0.37 -8.90 -8.84
CA GLU A 22 -0.52 -8.38 -7.47
C GLU A 22 0.71 -8.71 -6.59
N THR A 23 1.37 -9.85 -6.81
CA THR A 23 2.62 -10.19 -6.12
C THR A 23 3.75 -9.21 -6.44
N GLN A 24 3.89 -8.82 -7.72
CA GLN A 24 4.86 -7.81 -8.14
C GLN A 24 4.53 -6.45 -7.53
N ARG A 25 3.23 -6.10 -7.52
CA ARG A 25 2.70 -4.89 -6.91
C ARG A 25 3.03 -4.80 -5.41
N GLU A 26 2.87 -5.90 -4.67
CA GLU A 26 3.19 -6.00 -3.24
C GLU A 26 4.69 -5.87 -2.95
N ARG A 27 5.55 -6.43 -3.81
CA ARG A 27 7.02 -6.39 -3.72
C ARG A 27 7.67 -5.06 -4.16
N GLY A 28 6.89 -4.02 -4.44
CA GLY A 28 7.39 -2.71 -4.91
C GLY A 28 8.45 -2.08 -3.98
N ALA A 29 9.20 -1.09 -4.49
CA ALA A 29 10.45 -0.57 -3.90
C ALA A 29 10.45 -0.30 -2.38
N SER A 30 9.33 0.13 -1.80
CA SER A 30 9.16 0.38 -0.35
C SER A 30 9.12 -0.88 0.53
N SER A 31 8.90 -2.07 -0.05
CA SER A 31 8.97 -3.38 0.64
C SER A 31 10.24 -4.17 0.30
N ALA A 32 11.00 -3.78 -0.74
CA ALA A 32 12.27 -4.41 -1.12
C ALA A 32 13.45 -3.89 -0.29
N LEU A 33 13.42 -2.62 0.11
CA LEU A 33 14.35 -2.01 1.05
C LEU A 33 13.52 -1.30 2.12
N PRO A 34 13.31 -1.89 3.30
CA PRO A 34 12.58 -1.22 4.37
C PRO A 34 13.28 0.12 4.65
N PRO A 35 12.56 1.25 4.67
CA PRO A 35 13.13 2.52 5.05
C PRO A 35 13.86 2.42 6.40
N LEU A 36 14.90 3.23 6.62
CA LEU A 36 15.76 3.13 7.82
C LEU A 36 15.01 3.26 9.16
N TYR A 37 13.78 3.77 9.13
CA TYR A 37 12.88 3.92 10.28
C TYR A 37 11.92 2.73 10.49
N TYR A 38 12.02 1.66 9.69
CA TYR A 38 11.29 0.41 9.92
C TYR A 38 12.13 -0.51 10.82
N LEU A 39 11.46 -1.19 11.77
CA LEU A 39 12.04 -2.38 12.41
C LEU A 39 12.37 -3.43 11.35
N HIS A 40 13.52 -4.09 11.50
CA HIS A 40 14.05 -5.05 10.52
C HIS A 40 12.97 -6.03 10.03
N VAL A 41 12.71 -6.02 8.72
CA VAL A 41 11.77 -6.95 8.08
C VAL A 41 12.49 -8.28 7.87
N TRP A 42 11.84 -9.40 8.22
CA TRP A 42 12.37 -10.73 7.92
C TRP A 42 12.72 -10.84 6.43
N TRP A 43 14.01 -11.01 6.12
CA TRP A 43 14.58 -10.90 4.77
C TRP A 43 14.01 -11.90 3.76
N ALA A 44 13.41 -13.00 4.22
CA ALA A 44 12.77 -14.02 3.38
C ALA A 44 11.24 -13.99 3.44
N ARG A 45 10.62 -12.87 3.84
CA ARG A 45 9.15 -12.76 3.92
C ARG A 45 8.52 -12.94 2.54
N ARG A 46 7.61 -13.91 2.42
CA ARG A 46 6.80 -14.07 1.20
C ARG A 46 5.64 -13.06 1.21
N PRO A 47 5.23 -12.55 0.03
CA PRO A 47 4.07 -11.67 -0.06
C PRO A 47 2.80 -12.37 0.44
N LEU A 48 1.90 -11.61 1.06
CA LEU A 48 0.67 -12.11 1.68
C LEU A 48 -0.31 -12.62 0.64
N THR A 49 -0.52 -11.88 -0.44
CA THR A 49 -1.47 -12.27 -1.50
C THR A 49 -1.19 -13.65 -2.10
N PRO A 50 0.03 -13.99 -2.56
CA PRO A 50 0.34 -15.33 -3.05
C PRO A 50 0.37 -16.38 -1.93
N SER A 51 0.64 -16.00 -0.68
CA SER A 51 0.54 -16.94 0.46
C SER A 51 -0.93 -17.38 0.67
N ARG A 52 -1.87 -16.42 0.64
CA ARG A 52 -3.31 -16.68 0.67
C ARG A 52 -3.76 -17.50 -0.54
N ALA A 53 -3.28 -17.16 -1.74
CA ALA A 53 -3.60 -17.88 -2.96
C ALA A 53 -3.15 -19.34 -2.91
N ALA A 54 -1.97 -19.63 -2.37
CA ALA A 54 -1.49 -21.00 -2.19
C ALA A 54 -2.40 -21.80 -1.25
N ILE A 55 -2.87 -21.20 -0.16
CA ILE A 55 -3.79 -21.85 0.79
C ILE A 55 -5.13 -22.14 0.12
N LEU A 56 -5.80 -21.11 -0.42
CA LEU A 56 -7.11 -21.25 -1.05
C LEU A 56 -7.08 -22.24 -2.20
N ALA A 57 -6.10 -22.12 -3.11
CA ALA A 57 -6.03 -22.98 -4.28
C ALA A 57 -5.68 -24.44 -3.94
N SER A 58 -5.04 -24.69 -2.79
CA SER A 58 -4.80 -26.05 -2.30
C SER A 58 -6.02 -26.70 -1.65
N LEU A 59 -7.01 -25.89 -1.24
CA LEU A 59 -8.24 -26.36 -0.58
C LEU A 59 -9.42 -26.45 -1.54
N LEU A 60 -9.52 -25.51 -2.48
CA LEU A 60 -10.62 -25.44 -3.44
C LEU A 60 -10.53 -26.55 -4.49
N PRO A 61 -11.68 -27.07 -4.95
CA PRO A 61 -11.72 -28.07 -6.01
C PRO A 61 -11.24 -27.48 -7.35
N ALA A 62 -10.83 -28.36 -8.28
CA ALA A 62 -10.33 -27.98 -9.60
C ALA A 62 -11.30 -27.12 -10.43
N ASP A 63 -12.61 -27.26 -10.22
CA ASP A 63 -13.67 -26.56 -10.92
C ASP A 63 -14.17 -25.29 -10.20
N ALA A 64 -13.45 -24.85 -9.16
CA ALA A 64 -13.77 -23.62 -8.45
C ALA A 64 -13.77 -22.41 -9.40
N ASP A 65 -14.75 -21.51 -9.20
CA ASP A 65 -14.90 -20.30 -10.00
C ASP A 65 -13.66 -19.38 -9.87
N PRO A 66 -12.91 -19.15 -10.97
CA PRO A 66 -11.75 -18.26 -10.95
C PRO A 66 -12.10 -16.83 -10.53
N GLU A 67 -13.30 -16.33 -10.87
CA GLU A 67 -13.70 -14.98 -10.50
C GLU A 67 -13.88 -14.86 -8.98
N GLN A 68 -14.64 -15.78 -8.38
CA GLN A 68 -14.79 -15.85 -6.93
C GLN A 68 -13.44 -16.05 -6.23
N PHE A 69 -12.55 -16.89 -6.76
CA PHE A 69 -11.22 -17.06 -6.21
C PHE A 69 -10.43 -15.74 -6.13
N ILE A 70 -10.44 -14.94 -7.21
CA ILE A 70 -9.76 -13.63 -7.21
C ILE A 70 -10.40 -12.66 -6.21
N ARG A 71 -11.72 -12.71 -6.03
CA ARG A 71 -12.41 -11.93 -5.00
C ARG A 71 -11.99 -12.34 -3.60
N ASP A 72 -11.85 -13.64 -3.33
CA ASP A 72 -11.40 -14.18 -2.05
C ASP A 72 -9.93 -13.83 -1.75
N LEU A 73 -9.13 -13.53 -2.78
CA LEU A 73 -7.81 -12.92 -2.61
C LEU A 73 -7.85 -11.45 -2.21
N GLY A 74 -9.03 -10.82 -2.19
CA GLY A 74 -9.19 -9.40 -1.91
C GLY A 74 -8.85 -8.51 -3.10
N ILE A 75 -8.75 -9.07 -4.31
CA ILE A 75 -8.51 -8.34 -5.57
C ILE A 75 -9.86 -7.86 -6.09
N VAL A 76 -10.36 -6.81 -5.44
CA VAL A 76 -11.73 -6.31 -5.64
C VAL A 76 -11.74 -4.78 -5.67
N ARG A 77 -12.55 -4.22 -6.56
CA ARG A 77 -12.80 -2.78 -6.66
C ARG A 77 -14.26 -2.47 -6.35
N TRP A 78 -14.49 -1.40 -5.62
CA TRP A 78 -15.83 -0.89 -5.35
C TRP A 78 -16.29 -0.04 -6.52
N GLN A 79 -17.50 -0.28 -7.02
CA GLN A 79 -18.05 0.47 -8.14
C GLN A 79 -19.49 0.90 -7.87
N ALA A 80 -19.79 2.19 -8.04
CA ALA A 80 -21.16 2.68 -8.07
C ALA A 80 -21.78 2.41 -9.44
N LYS A 81 -23.02 1.92 -9.47
CA LYS A 81 -23.83 1.76 -10.67
C LYS A 81 -24.52 3.07 -11.03
N LEU A 82 -24.33 3.51 -12.27
CA LEU A 82 -25.01 4.66 -12.86
C LEU A 82 -25.58 4.21 -14.21
N GLY A 83 -26.85 3.83 -14.25
CA GLY A 83 -27.43 3.13 -15.41
C GLY A 83 -26.69 1.81 -15.66
N GLU A 84 -26.25 1.60 -16.90
CA GLU A 84 -25.43 0.44 -17.29
C GLU A 84 -23.93 0.61 -16.99
N GLU A 85 -23.52 1.85 -16.69
CA GLU A 85 -22.12 2.18 -16.48
C GLU A 85 -21.70 2.06 -15.01
N ARG A 86 -20.40 1.88 -14.80
CA ARG A 86 -19.81 1.69 -13.48
C ARG A 86 -18.74 2.71 -13.19
N TRP A 87 -18.85 3.38 -12.05
CA TRP A 87 -17.84 4.31 -11.55
C TRP A 87 -17.00 3.66 -10.45
N THR A 88 -15.68 3.52 -10.68
CA THR A 88 -14.73 3.00 -9.69
C THR A 88 -14.55 3.99 -8.54
N LEU A 89 -14.80 3.54 -7.31
CA LEU A 89 -14.75 4.35 -6.10
C LEU A 89 -13.38 4.24 -5.42
N LEU A 90 -12.73 5.38 -5.21
CA LEU A 90 -11.40 5.47 -4.62
C LEU A 90 -11.32 6.50 -3.49
N GLY A 91 -10.35 6.29 -2.60
CA GLY A 91 -10.05 7.19 -1.48
C GLY A 91 -10.95 7.00 -0.27
N ASP A 92 -10.51 7.51 0.88
CA ASP A 92 -11.22 7.40 2.16
C ASP A 92 -12.44 8.33 2.24
N THR A 93 -12.31 9.55 1.72
CA THR A 93 -13.48 10.33 1.23
C THR A 93 -14.21 9.42 0.23
N ILE A 94 -15.51 9.41 -0.03
CA ILE A 94 -16.13 8.33 -0.85
C ILE A 94 -16.17 6.97 -0.14
N THR A 95 -15.10 6.15 -0.07
CA THR A 95 -15.25 4.74 0.36
C THR A 95 -15.74 4.58 1.82
N LYS A 96 -15.37 5.49 2.74
CA LYS A 96 -15.91 5.48 4.13
C LYS A 96 -17.37 5.92 4.24
N ARG A 97 -17.99 6.39 3.16
CA ARG A 97 -19.43 6.74 3.11
C ARG A 97 -20.30 5.55 2.73
N LEU A 98 -19.69 4.46 2.26
CA LEU A 98 -20.41 3.24 1.92
C LEU A 98 -21.04 2.64 3.17
N TYR A 99 -22.30 2.26 3.05
CA TYR A 99 -22.98 1.47 4.07
C TYR A 99 -23.83 0.40 3.40
N GLN A 100 -24.19 -0.61 4.18
CA GLN A 100 -25.05 -1.69 3.74
C GLN A 100 -26.49 -1.42 4.21
N GLU A 101 -27.47 -1.55 3.32
CA GLU A 101 -28.89 -1.52 3.68
C GLU A 101 -29.33 -2.86 4.31
N ASP A 102 -30.53 -2.90 4.91
CA ASP A 102 -31.07 -4.08 5.61
C ASP A 102 -31.19 -5.32 4.70
N ASP A 103 -31.28 -5.13 3.39
CA ASP A 103 -31.33 -6.19 2.38
C ASP A 103 -29.96 -6.67 1.90
N GLY A 104 -28.88 -6.15 2.48
CA GLY A 104 -27.50 -6.53 2.16
C GLY A 104 -26.88 -5.76 1.00
N ARG A 105 -27.61 -4.86 0.32
CA ARG A 105 -27.03 -4.05 -0.76
C ARG A 105 -26.12 -2.95 -0.23
N TRP A 106 -24.98 -2.77 -0.87
CA TRP A 106 -24.10 -1.65 -0.59
C TRP A 106 -24.59 -0.40 -1.32
N VAL A 107 -24.58 0.73 -0.64
CA VAL A 107 -25.04 2.01 -1.18
C VAL A 107 -24.08 3.14 -0.86
N LEU A 108 -23.97 4.09 -1.80
CA LEU A 108 -23.26 5.35 -1.63
C LEU A 108 -24.28 6.48 -1.55
N PRO A 109 -24.46 7.13 -0.38
CA PRO A 109 -25.32 8.30 -0.26
C PRO A 109 -24.69 9.49 -0.98
N VAL A 110 -25.47 10.17 -1.82
CA VAL A 110 -24.99 11.33 -2.59
C VAL A 110 -25.10 12.58 -1.73
N ASP A 111 -23.97 13.04 -1.19
CA ASP A 111 -23.80 14.35 -0.59
C ASP A 111 -23.17 15.34 -1.61
N LYS A 112 -22.91 16.58 -1.18
CA LYS A 112 -22.24 17.59 -2.03
C LYS A 112 -20.82 17.17 -2.46
N THR A 113 -20.15 16.33 -1.68
CA THR A 113 -18.80 15.84 -1.98
C THR A 113 -18.85 14.75 -3.04
N VAL A 114 -19.76 13.79 -2.92
CA VAL A 114 -19.99 12.73 -3.89
C VAL A 114 -20.46 13.31 -5.22
N LEU A 115 -21.38 14.28 -5.21
CA LEU A 115 -21.83 14.93 -6.44
C LEU A 115 -20.66 15.59 -7.20
N LYS A 116 -19.81 16.35 -6.49
CA LYS A 116 -18.59 16.92 -7.08
C LYS A 116 -17.59 15.87 -7.56
N ALA A 117 -17.54 14.71 -6.92
CA ALA A 117 -16.66 13.62 -7.33
C ALA A 117 -17.16 12.97 -8.63
N VAL A 118 -18.47 12.81 -8.81
CA VAL A 118 -19.08 12.35 -10.07
C VAL A 118 -18.80 13.34 -11.21
N GLU A 119 -18.94 14.65 -10.96
CA GLU A 119 -18.60 15.69 -11.94
C GLU A 119 -17.13 15.61 -12.37
N LYS A 120 -16.21 15.42 -11.41
CA LYS A 120 -14.78 15.26 -11.69
C LYS A 120 -14.48 13.98 -12.47
N GLU A 121 -15.13 12.88 -12.13
CA GLU A 121 -15.01 11.62 -12.86
C GLU A 121 -15.49 11.78 -14.31
N GLN A 122 -16.59 12.50 -14.54
CA GLN A 122 -17.09 12.75 -15.89
C GLN A 122 -16.07 13.52 -16.74
N LEU A 123 -15.47 14.57 -16.20
CA LEU A 123 -14.41 15.35 -16.85
C LEU A 123 -13.16 14.50 -17.11
N ARG A 124 -12.78 13.62 -16.17
CA ARG A 124 -11.66 12.69 -16.34
C ARG A 124 -11.92 11.75 -17.51
N ARG A 125 -13.10 11.11 -17.55
CA ARG A 125 -13.47 10.19 -18.62
C ARG A 125 -13.53 10.87 -19.98
N GLU A 126 -13.97 12.12 -20.04
CA GLU A 126 -13.92 12.93 -21.26
C GLU A 126 -12.49 13.11 -21.77
N ALA A 127 -11.56 13.54 -20.91
CA ALA A 127 -10.15 13.66 -21.26
C ALA A 127 -9.52 12.32 -21.68
N CYS A 128 -9.89 11.21 -21.04
CA CYS A 128 -9.45 9.87 -21.44
C CYS A 128 -9.98 9.49 -22.84
N ARG A 129 -11.25 9.80 -23.15
CA ARG A 129 -11.83 9.53 -24.48
C ARG A 129 -11.11 10.32 -25.57
N GLU A 130 -10.77 11.59 -25.32
CA GLU A 130 -9.98 12.39 -26.26
C GLU A 130 -8.61 11.76 -26.54
N MET A 131 -7.96 11.16 -25.53
CA MET A 131 -6.69 10.45 -25.71
C MET A 131 -6.86 9.15 -26.52
N VAL A 132 -7.91 8.38 -26.25
CA VAL A 132 -8.24 7.17 -27.01
C VAL A 132 -8.54 7.51 -28.46
N ASP A 133 -9.33 8.55 -28.72
CA ASP A 133 -9.67 8.99 -30.07
C ASP A 133 -8.42 9.41 -30.85
N GLN A 134 -7.46 10.10 -30.21
CA GLN A 134 -6.16 10.44 -30.83
C GLN A 134 -5.37 9.19 -31.23
N LEU A 135 -5.35 8.16 -30.40
CA LEU A 135 -4.68 6.88 -30.70
C LEU A 135 -5.36 6.18 -31.88
N GLU A 136 -6.68 6.01 -31.82
CA GLU A 136 -7.46 5.33 -32.86
C GLU A 136 -7.39 6.04 -34.23
N GLN A 137 -7.26 7.37 -34.25
CA GLN A 137 -7.08 8.16 -35.46
C GLN A 137 -5.66 8.08 -36.04
N ALA A 138 -4.65 7.87 -35.19
CA ALA A 138 -3.25 7.81 -35.61
C ALA A 138 -2.91 6.50 -36.34
N SER A 139 -3.48 5.37 -35.92
CA SER A 139 -3.28 4.08 -36.58
C SER A 139 -4.46 3.13 -36.35
N PRO A 140 -4.92 2.38 -37.38
CA PRO A 140 -5.89 1.30 -37.22
C PRO A 140 -5.46 0.22 -36.23
N GLU A 141 -4.15 0.05 -36.00
CA GLU A 141 -3.63 -0.92 -35.03
C GLU A 141 -4.11 -0.64 -33.61
N PHE A 142 -4.32 0.64 -33.24
CA PHE A 142 -4.83 1.00 -31.92
C PHE A 142 -6.31 0.67 -31.73
N GLN A 143 -7.09 0.50 -32.80
CA GLN A 143 -8.52 0.12 -32.71
C GLN A 143 -8.68 -1.36 -32.32
N GLU A 144 -7.71 -2.19 -32.71
CA GLU A 144 -7.64 -3.62 -32.40
C GLU A 144 -6.78 -3.92 -31.16
N ASP A 145 -6.17 -2.91 -30.55
CA ASP A 145 -5.34 -3.09 -29.36
C ASP A 145 -6.21 -3.39 -28.13
N PRO A 146 -6.00 -4.54 -27.44
CA PRO A 146 -6.83 -4.94 -26.30
C PRO A 146 -6.84 -3.91 -25.15
N VAL A 147 -5.74 -3.18 -24.94
CA VAL A 147 -5.65 -2.17 -23.89
C VAL A 147 -6.52 -0.96 -24.24
N VAL A 148 -6.53 -0.55 -25.51
CA VAL A 148 -7.36 0.56 -25.99
C VAL A 148 -8.83 0.18 -25.95
N GLN A 149 -9.20 -1.02 -26.41
CA GLN A 149 -10.58 -1.52 -26.35
C GLN A 149 -11.11 -1.59 -24.91
N GLY A 150 -10.31 -2.16 -24.00
CA GLY A 150 -10.66 -2.22 -22.57
C GLY A 150 -10.76 -0.84 -21.94
N TRP A 151 -9.81 0.07 -22.24
CA TRP A 151 -9.85 1.43 -21.73
C TRP A 151 -11.08 2.19 -22.23
N LYS A 152 -11.41 2.08 -23.51
CA LYS A 152 -12.61 2.66 -24.13
C LYS A 152 -13.88 2.16 -23.44
N ALA A 153 -13.98 0.87 -23.14
CA ALA A 153 -15.11 0.31 -22.41
C ALA A 153 -15.23 0.87 -20.98
N ASP A 154 -14.12 1.10 -20.27
CA ASP A 154 -14.11 1.60 -18.89
C ASP A 154 -14.49 3.10 -18.78
N ILE A 155 -14.27 3.91 -19.83
CA ILE A 155 -14.38 5.37 -19.80
C ILE A 155 -15.64 5.94 -20.48
N GLN A 156 -16.67 5.12 -20.66
CA GLN A 156 -17.96 5.60 -21.20
C GLN A 156 -18.55 6.72 -20.33
N GLU A 157 -19.34 7.60 -20.94
CA GLU A 157 -20.01 8.68 -20.22
C GLU A 157 -20.94 8.12 -19.14
N LEU A 158 -20.82 8.65 -17.92
CA LEU A 158 -21.67 8.22 -16.81
C LEU A 158 -23.07 8.85 -16.95
N PRO A 159 -24.14 8.04 -16.92
CA PRO A 159 -25.51 8.53 -16.82
C PRO A 159 -25.73 9.24 -15.48
N THR A 160 -25.59 10.57 -15.48
CA THR A 160 -25.77 11.40 -14.27
C THR A 160 -27.22 11.83 -14.03
N MET A 161 -28.14 11.45 -14.93
CA MET A 161 -29.56 11.70 -14.76
C MET A 161 -30.07 10.95 -13.51
N GLY A 162 -30.50 11.70 -12.49
CA GLY A 162 -30.93 11.14 -11.21
C GLY A 162 -29.85 11.13 -10.11
N VAL A 163 -28.65 11.64 -10.39
CA VAL A 163 -27.61 11.88 -9.37
C VAL A 163 -27.80 13.28 -8.78
N TYR A 164 -28.37 13.35 -7.58
CA TYR A 164 -28.59 14.61 -6.85
C TYR A 164 -28.34 14.42 -5.35
N VAL A 165 -28.13 15.52 -4.63
CA VAL A 165 -27.93 15.46 -3.18
C VAL A 165 -29.16 14.83 -2.50
N GLY A 166 -28.95 13.71 -1.80
CA GLY A 166 -30.01 12.91 -1.18
C GLY A 166 -30.35 11.62 -1.95
N ALA A 167 -29.88 11.47 -3.20
CA ALA A 167 -29.96 10.20 -3.92
C ALA A 167 -29.05 9.13 -3.28
N LYS A 168 -29.29 7.87 -3.62
CA LYS A 168 -28.46 6.73 -3.25
C LYS A 168 -28.01 6.01 -4.52
N LEU A 169 -26.71 5.79 -4.66
CA LEU A 169 -26.17 4.98 -5.74
C LEU A 169 -25.98 3.56 -5.23
N GLU A 170 -26.47 2.57 -5.97
CA GLU A 170 -26.15 1.17 -5.68
C GLU A 170 -24.67 0.93 -5.95
N VAL A 171 -24.01 0.22 -5.05
CA VAL A 171 -22.59 -0.09 -5.15
C VAL A 171 -22.41 -1.59 -5.19
N VAL A 172 -21.54 -2.03 -6.09
CA VAL A 172 -21.12 -3.43 -6.19
C VAL A 172 -19.64 -3.54 -5.98
N GLN A 173 -19.25 -4.65 -5.38
CA GLN A 173 -17.87 -5.09 -5.37
C GLN A 173 -17.64 -5.92 -6.64
N ALA A 174 -16.77 -5.43 -7.53
CA ALA A 174 -16.41 -6.13 -8.76
C ALA A 174 -14.99 -6.70 -8.63
N THR A 175 -14.74 -7.82 -9.30
CA THR A 175 -13.39 -8.37 -9.46
C THR A 175 -12.51 -7.35 -10.17
N ALA A 176 -11.33 -7.09 -9.63
CA ALA A 176 -10.36 -6.23 -10.28
C ALA A 176 -9.40 -7.04 -11.16
N ASP A 177 -8.76 -6.37 -12.12
CA ASP A 177 -7.85 -7.01 -13.06
C ASP A 177 -6.42 -6.41 -12.97
N PRO A 178 -5.59 -6.90 -12.03
CA PRO A 178 -4.20 -6.46 -11.94
C PRO A 178 -3.36 -6.87 -13.14
N ALA A 179 -3.76 -7.90 -13.91
CA ALA A 179 -3.03 -8.31 -15.11
C ALA A 179 -3.24 -7.28 -16.23
N GLY A 180 -4.49 -6.89 -16.52
CA GLY A 180 -4.79 -5.81 -17.46
C GLY A 180 -4.17 -4.47 -17.07
N VAL A 181 -4.04 -4.17 -15.77
CA VAL A 181 -3.34 -2.96 -15.31
C VAL A 181 -1.84 -3.02 -15.60
N LYS A 182 -1.22 -4.19 -15.47
CA LYS A 182 0.18 -4.39 -15.88
C LYS A 182 0.33 -4.17 -17.39
N GLU A 183 -0.62 -4.65 -18.19
CA GLU A 183 -0.65 -4.39 -19.64
C GLU A 183 -0.80 -2.90 -19.94
N LYS A 184 -1.68 -2.16 -19.24
CA LYS A 184 -1.79 -0.69 -19.32
C LYS A 184 -0.46 0.01 -19.01
N ILE A 185 0.28 -0.46 -17.99
CA ILE A 185 1.59 0.10 -17.63
C ILE A 185 2.61 -0.11 -18.75
N GLU A 186 2.65 -1.29 -19.36
CA GLU A 186 3.55 -1.55 -20.50
C GLU A 186 3.11 -0.80 -21.76
N PHE A 187 1.81 -0.71 -22.01
CA PHE A 187 1.23 0.07 -23.11
C PHE A 187 1.69 1.54 -23.06
N ALA A 188 1.60 2.17 -21.89
CA ALA A 188 2.05 3.55 -21.69
C ALA A 188 3.56 3.78 -21.93
N LYS A 189 4.38 2.72 -21.89
CA LYS A 189 5.82 2.79 -22.15
C LYS A 189 6.18 2.64 -23.62
N ARG A 190 5.27 2.15 -24.47
CA ARG A 190 5.55 1.95 -25.90
C ARG A 190 5.87 3.30 -26.57
N ASP A 191 6.80 3.27 -27.53
CA ASP A 191 7.28 4.50 -28.17
C ASP A 191 6.30 5.06 -29.20
N ASP A 192 5.53 4.20 -29.87
CA ASP A 192 4.43 4.59 -30.76
C ASP A 192 3.34 5.37 -30.00
N VAL A 193 2.93 4.91 -28.82
CA VAL A 193 1.97 5.60 -27.94
C VAL A 193 2.49 6.99 -27.54
N LYS A 194 3.76 7.09 -27.15
CA LYS A 194 4.38 8.38 -26.78
C LYS A 194 4.48 9.34 -27.97
N GLN A 195 4.73 8.83 -29.17
CA GLN A 195 4.81 9.64 -30.38
C GLN A 195 3.46 10.24 -30.74
N VAL A 196 2.38 9.45 -30.63
CA VAL A 196 1.02 9.93 -30.91
C VAL A 196 0.57 10.97 -29.88
N LEU A 197 0.76 10.70 -28.59
CA LEU A 197 0.27 11.57 -27.51
C LEU A 197 1.25 12.68 -27.12
N GLY A 198 2.45 12.70 -27.70
CA GLY A 198 3.55 13.62 -27.39
C GLY A 198 4.19 13.44 -26.01
N LYS A 199 3.66 12.53 -25.18
CA LYS A 199 4.14 12.21 -23.82
C LYS A 199 3.72 10.81 -23.42
N ALA A 200 4.38 10.24 -22.42
CA ALA A 200 3.94 8.99 -21.81
C ALA A 200 2.60 9.20 -21.09
N ILE A 201 1.70 8.20 -21.20
CA ILE A 201 0.44 8.20 -20.45
C ILE A 201 0.75 8.12 -18.97
N ARG A 202 0.15 9.01 -18.19
CA ARG A 202 0.11 8.92 -16.74
C ARG A 202 -1.29 8.47 -16.35
N TRP A 203 -1.43 7.19 -16.04
CA TRP A 203 -2.70 6.61 -15.64
C TRP A 203 -3.21 7.25 -14.34
N ASP A 204 -4.48 7.63 -14.36
CA ASP A 204 -5.18 8.04 -13.14
C ASP A 204 -5.36 6.83 -12.20
N PRO A 205 -5.55 7.06 -10.88
CA PRO A 205 -5.79 5.99 -9.93
C PRO A 205 -6.94 5.05 -10.32
N GLU A 206 -7.99 5.59 -10.95
CA GLU A 206 -9.19 4.91 -11.43
C GLU A 206 -8.90 3.93 -12.58
N ASP A 207 -7.96 4.30 -13.47
CA ASP A 207 -7.55 3.49 -14.63
C ASP A 207 -6.37 2.56 -14.32
N SER A 208 -5.75 2.76 -13.16
CA SER A 208 -4.72 1.89 -12.60
C SER A 208 -5.39 0.69 -11.90
N TYR A 209 -4.89 0.27 -10.73
CA TYR A 209 -5.47 -0.86 -10.02
C TYR A 209 -6.93 -0.66 -9.61
N GLY A 210 -7.35 0.56 -9.25
CA GLY A 210 -8.73 0.80 -8.84
C GLY A 210 -9.12 0.18 -7.48
N TYR A 211 -8.14 -0.29 -6.69
CA TYR A 211 -8.32 -0.80 -5.33
C TYR A 211 -7.03 -0.68 -4.51
N SER A 212 -7.14 -0.84 -3.19
CA SER A 212 -5.99 -0.87 -2.26
C SER A 212 -5.15 -2.15 -2.45
N ARG A 213 -4.26 -2.48 -1.51
CA ARG A 213 -3.53 -3.76 -1.58
C ARG A 213 -4.49 -4.92 -1.34
N ALA A 214 -4.42 -5.98 -2.13
CA ALA A 214 -5.34 -7.12 -1.99
C ALA A 214 -5.29 -7.74 -0.58
N PHE A 215 -4.10 -7.78 0.04
CA PHE A 215 -3.95 -8.24 1.41
C PHE A 215 -4.61 -7.33 2.46
N ALA A 216 -4.90 -6.07 2.17
CA ALA A 216 -5.56 -5.14 3.09
C ALA A 216 -7.08 -5.23 3.04
N THR A 217 -7.65 -5.85 1.99
CA THR A 217 -9.08 -6.13 1.91
C THR A 217 -9.48 -7.05 3.07
N PRO A 218 -10.48 -6.67 3.90
CA PRO A 218 -11.02 -7.55 4.92
C PRO A 218 -11.59 -8.81 4.29
N ILE A 219 -11.34 -9.96 4.91
CA ILE A 219 -11.87 -11.25 4.48
C ILE A 219 -12.73 -11.79 5.61
N GLN A 220 -13.88 -12.36 5.24
CA GLN A 220 -14.74 -13.05 6.18
C GLN A 220 -14.13 -14.42 6.50
N PRO A 221 -13.86 -14.75 7.78
CA PRO A 221 -13.35 -16.06 8.15
C PRO A 221 -14.35 -17.16 7.79
N LEU A 222 -13.85 -18.32 7.38
CA LEU A 222 -14.69 -19.47 7.07
C LEU A 222 -15.49 -19.94 8.30
N PRO A 223 -16.73 -20.45 8.09
CA PRO A 223 -17.52 -21.10 9.12
C PRO A 223 -16.73 -22.20 9.82
N GLU A 224 -17.01 -22.43 11.11
CA GLU A 224 -16.22 -23.39 11.90
C GLU A 224 -16.22 -24.81 11.31
N SER A 225 -17.32 -25.23 10.68
CA SER A 225 -17.47 -26.51 9.97
C SER A 225 -16.50 -26.69 8.80
N GLU A 226 -16.01 -25.60 8.22
CA GLU A 226 -15.15 -25.62 7.03
C GLU A 226 -13.67 -25.39 7.39
N ARG A 227 -13.37 -25.00 8.63
CA ARG A 227 -12.01 -24.74 9.09
C ARG A 227 -11.16 -26.01 9.06
N LYS A 228 -9.92 -25.86 8.57
CA LYS A 228 -8.91 -26.91 8.53
C LYS A 228 -7.76 -26.58 9.47
N VAL A 229 -6.84 -27.54 9.62
CA VAL A 229 -5.55 -27.34 10.27
C VAL A 229 -4.48 -27.20 9.18
N VAL A 230 -3.81 -26.07 9.13
CA VAL A 230 -2.71 -25.79 8.19
C VAL A 230 -1.39 -25.91 8.94
N LEU A 231 -0.53 -26.84 8.50
CA LEU A 231 0.83 -26.98 9.00
C LEU A 231 1.79 -26.31 8.03
N ASP A 232 2.51 -25.29 8.50
CA ASP A 232 3.67 -24.73 7.78
C ASP A 232 4.95 -25.08 8.56
N PRO A 233 5.70 -26.12 8.14
CA PRO A 233 6.87 -26.59 8.85
C PRO A 233 8.09 -25.68 8.72
N THR A 234 8.07 -24.72 7.78
CA THR A 234 9.17 -23.82 7.42
C THR A 234 8.65 -22.39 7.26
N SER A 235 8.02 -21.89 8.32
CA SER A 235 7.19 -20.70 8.27
C SER A 235 7.98 -19.41 8.03
N GLY A 236 9.28 -19.38 8.34
CA GLY A 236 10.09 -18.16 8.29
C GLY A 236 9.40 -17.00 9.02
N GLY A 237 9.14 -15.90 8.30
CA GLY A 237 8.46 -14.72 8.85
C GLY A 237 6.94 -14.87 9.05
N GLY A 238 6.33 -15.99 8.62
CA GLY A 238 4.96 -16.35 8.97
C GLY A 238 3.85 -15.91 8.02
N SER A 239 4.13 -15.63 6.74
CA SER A 239 3.09 -15.14 5.81
C SER A 239 1.98 -16.14 5.51
N ILE A 240 2.32 -17.41 5.27
CA ILE A 240 1.35 -18.51 5.06
C ILE A 240 0.53 -18.74 6.32
N PRO A 241 1.12 -19.00 7.50
CA PRO A 241 0.33 -19.20 8.72
C PRO A 241 -0.51 -17.97 9.08
N PHE A 242 -0.04 -16.74 8.82
CA PHE A 242 -0.82 -15.53 9.02
C PHE A 242 -2.07 -15.48 8.13
N GLU A 243 -1.93 -15.74 6.83
CA GLU A 243 -3.07 -15.74 5.91
C GLU A 243 -4.03 -16.91 6.17
N ALA A 244 -3.52 -18.07 6.63
CA ALA A 244 -4.37 -19.17 7.07
C ALA A 244 -5.23 -18.78 8.28
N LEU A 245 -4.66 -18.07 9.27
CA LEU A 245 -5.43 -17.54 10.40
C LEU A 245 -6.51 -16.54 9.94
N ARG A 246 -6.19 -15.67 8.98
CA ARG A 246 -7.16 -14.68 8.44
C ARG A 246 -8.32 -15.33 7.70
N LEU A 247 -8.09 -16.46 7.04
CA LEU A 247 -9.15 -17.29 6.45
C LEU A 247 -9.95 -18.07 7.50
N GLY A 248 -9.56 -18.01 8.77
CA GLY A 248 -10.22 -18.69 9.88
C GLY A 248 -9.68 -20.09 10.19
N HIS A 249 -8.64 -20.57 9.51
CA HIS A 249 -8.07 -21.89 9.77
C HIS A 249 -7.30 -21.94 11.09
N LYS A 250 -7.14 -23.15 11.63
CA LYS A 250 -6.19 -23.43 12.71
C LYS A 250 -4.81 -23.64 12.11
N VAL A 251 -3.77 -23.21 12.80
CA VAL A 251 -2.43 -23.16 12.24
C VAL A 251 -1.41 -23.78 13.18
N ILE A 252 -0.51 -24.59 12.62
CA ILE A 252 0.70 -25.07 13.27
C ILE A 252 1.87 -24.48 12.47
N ALA A 253 2.56 -23.51 13.04
CA ALA A 253 3.73 -22.87 12.43
C ALA A 253 5.00 -23.39 13.12
N ASN A 254 6.00 -23.79 12.33
CA ASN A 254 7.30 -24.21 12.83
C ASN A 254 8.43 -23.51 12.08
N GLU A 255 9.51 -23.20 12.80
CA GLU A 255 10.74 -22.67 12.25
C GLU A 255 11.90 -22.97 13.20
N LEU A 256 13.06 -23.32 12.63
CA LEU A 256 14.28 -23.64 13.38
C LEU A 256 15.09 -22.39 13.72
N ASN A 257 14.99 -21.33 12.90
CA ASN A 257 15.69 -20.09 13.16
C ASN A 257 15.07 -19.35 14.37
N PRO A 258 15.84 -19.09 15.45
CA PRO A 258 15.28 -18.52 16.68
C PRO A 258 14.71 -17.12 16.50
N VAL A 259 15.25 -16.31 15.59
CA VAL A 259 14.73 -14.98 15.28
C VAL A 259 13.35 -15.11 14.62
N ALA A 260 13.22 -15.97 13.62
CA ALA A 260 11.94 -16.21 12.98
C ALA A 260 10.92 -16.84 13.94
N SER A 261 11.32 -17.77 14.82
CA SER A 261 10.43 -18.34 15.83
C SER A 261 9.87 -17.25 16.77
N VAL A 262 10.67 -16.26 17.17
CA VAL A 262 10.19 -15.10 17.93
C VAL A 262 9.24 -14.22 17.11
N ILE A 263 9.56 -13.98 15.82
CA ILE A 263 8.66 -13.25 14.92
C ILE A 263 7.31 -13.95 14.83
N LEU A 264 7.27 -15.28 14.63
CA LEU A 264 6.03 -16.05 14.56
C LEU A 264 5.19 -15.92 15.84
N LYS A 265 5.83 -15.86 17.02
CA LYS A 265 5.12 -15.58 18.27
C LYS A 265 4.51 -14.18 18.28
N ALA A 266 5.28 -13.18 17.89
CA ALA A 266 4.84 -11.78 17.86
C ALA A 266 3.76 -11.51 16.79
N THR A 267 3.81 -12.18 15.65
CA THR A 267 2.91 -11.91 14.50
C THR A 267 1.67 -12.80 14.47
N LEU A 268 1.73 -14.00 15.07
CA LEU A 268 0.64 -14.98 15.04
C LEU A 268 0.03 -15.23 16.42
N ASP A 269 0.86 -15.63 17.39
CA ASP A 269 0.39 -16.13 18.69
C ASP A 269 -0.11 -14.99 19.59
N TYR A 270 0.72 -13.95 19.79
CA TYR A 270 0.39 -12.85 20.71
C TYR A 270 -0.85 -12.07 20.28
N PRO A 271 -1.02 -11.66 19.00
CA PRO A 271 -2.23 -10.95 18.58
C PRO A 271 -3.49 -11.80 18.76
N VAL A 272 -3.43 -13.11 18.49
CA VAL A 272 -4.57 -14.02 18.67
C VAL A 272 -4.90 -14.23 20.15
N ARG A 273 -3.88 -14.32 21.01
CA ARG A 273 -4.06 -14.60 22.45
C ARG A 273 -4.51 -13.37 23.24
N PHE A 274 -3.95 -12.21 22.94
CA PHE A 274 -4.12 -11.00 23.72
C PHE A 274 -5.06 -9.98 23.06
N GLY A 275 -5.31 -10.09 21.75
CA GLY A 275 -6.21 -9.19 21.04
C GLY A 275 -5.75 -7.73 21.14
N GLU A 276 -6.71 -6.82 21.27
CA GLU A 276 -6.46 -5.37 21.30
C GLU A 276 -5.68 -4.93 22.54
N SER A 277 -5.75 -5.65 23.67
CA SER A 277 -5.00 -5.25 24.89
C SER A 277 -3.48 -5.37 24.73
N LEU A 278 -3.01 -6.06 23.69
CA LEU A 278 -1.58 -6.10 23.35
C LEU A 278 -1.08 -4.72 22.89
N LEU A 279 -1.96 -3.88 22.34
CA LEU A 279 -1.60 -2.53 21.90
C LEU A 279 -1.12 -1.69 23.07
N ASP A 280 -1.82 -1.75 24.21
CA ASP A 280 -1.47 -1.02 25.43
C ASP A 280 -0.04 -1.38 25.89
N ASP A 281 0.30 -2.67 25.91
CA ASP A 281 1.64 -3.14 26.27
C ASP A 281 2.70 -2.66 25.26
N ILE A 282 2.41 -2.75 23.96
CA ILE A 282 3.34 -2.31 22.90
C ILE A 282 3.60 -0.81 23.01
N GLU A 283 2.56 -0.01 23.23
CA GLU A 283 2.67 1.44 23.42
C GLU A 283 3.48 1.77 24.68
N GLU A 284 3.19 1.13 25.81
CA GLU A 284 3.92 1.36 27.06
C GLU A 284 5.43 1.07 26.91
N TRP A 285 5.78 -0.08 26.31
CA TRP A 285 7.19 -0.43 26.10
C TRP A 285 7.85 0.41 25.01
N GLY A 286 7.08 0.80 23.98
CA GLY A 286 7.51 1.71 22.93
C GLY A 286 7.88 3.08 23.50
N ASP A 287 7.03 3.64 24.35
CA ASP A 287 7.25 4.92 25.02
C ASP A 287 8.47 4.86 25.95
N LYS A 288 8.60 3.80 26.77
CA LYS A 288 9.79 3.59 27.61
C LYS A 288 11.08 3.48 26.80
N LEU A 289 11.04 2.85 25.63
CA LEU A 289 12.20 2.76 24.74
C LEU A 289 12.52 4.14 24.17
N ARG A 290 11.50 4.86 23.67
CA ARG A 290 11.64 6.22 23.15
C ARG A 290 12.27 7.15 24.18
N GLU A 291 11.72 7.21 25.39
CA GLU A 291 12.25 8.03 26.49
C GLU A 291 13.72 7.72 26.79
N LYS A 292 14.08 6.43 26.85
CA LYS A 292 15.47 6.02 27.10
C LYS A 292 16.39 6.40 25.95
N VAL A 293 15.94 6.25 24.70
CA VAL A 293 16.71 6.64 23.52
C VAL A 293 16.88 8.16 23.50
N GLU A 294 15.82 8.93 23.69
CA GLU A 294 15.84 10.39 23.78
C GLU A 294 16.80 10.87 24.86
N ALA A 295 16.72 10.31 26.08
CA ALA A 295 17.62 10.70 27.17
C ALA A 295 19.10 10.39 26.87
N ARG A 296 19.38 9.27 26.18
CA ARG A 296 20.75 8.91 25.77
C ARG A 296 21.24 9.74 24.59
N MET A 297 20.35 10.15 23.71
CA MET A 297 20.66 10.95 22.53
C MET A 297 20.74 12.45 22.86
N ALA A 298 20.08 12.93 23.91
CA ALA A 298 20.03 14.34 24.29
C ALA A 298 21.40 15.05 24.32
N PRO A 299 22.49 14.45 24.83
CA PRO A 299 23.82 15.08 24.79
C PRO A 299 24.40 15.23 23.37
N PHE A 300 23.93 14.44 22.41
CA PHE A 300 24.38 14.40 21.02
C PHE A 300 23.44 15.12 20.05
N THR A 301 22.25 15.53 20.52
CA THR A 301 21.22 16.22 19.74
C THR A 301 21.00 17.63 20.29
N PRO A 302 21.90 18.59 20.01
CA PRO A 302 21.75 19.95 20.48
C PRO A 302 20.65 20.66 19.67
N PHE A 303 19.40 20.42 20.05
CA PHE A 303 18.26 21.15 19.50
C PHE A 303 18.25 22.56 20.09
N SER A 304 18.12 23.57 19.24
CA SER A 304 18.00 24.97 19.65
C SER A 304 16.57 25.48 19.50
N PRO A 305 16.17 26.47 20.31
CA PRO A 305 14.99 27.27 19.99
C PRO A 305 15.11 27.85 18.58
N ILE A 306 14.00 27.88 17.84
CA ILE A 306 13.97 28.51 16.52
C ILE A 306 14.31 30.01 16.64
N PRO A 307 14.94 30.62 15.64
CA PRO A 307 15.21 32.06 15.63
C PRO A 307 13.95 32.91 15.85
N PRO A 308 14.03 34.09 16.49
CA PRO A 308 12.86 34.91 16.81
C PRO A 308 11.98 35.28 15.59
N ASP A 309 12.59 35.47 14.42
CA ASP A 309 11.86 35.76 13.18
C ASP A 309 11.07 34.55 12.68
N GLN A 310 11.58 33.33 12.89
CA GLN A 310 10.87 32.10 12.58
C GLN A 310 9.77 31.82 13.60
N ARG A 311 10.00 32.11 14.89
CA ARG A 311 8.96 32.03 15.93
C ARG A 311 7.79 32.97 15.64
N ALA A 312 8.06 34.21 15.23
CA ALA A 312 7.02 35.14 14.83
C ALA A 312 6.19 34.64 13.63
N LYS A 313 6.85 33.99 12.65
CA LYS A 313 6.16 33.36 11.51
C LYS A 313 5.31 32.17 11.96
N LEU A 314 5.83 31.34 12.86
CA LEU A 314 5.14 30.19 13.44
C LEU A 314 3.89 30.65 14.20
N GLU A 315 4.02 31.64 15.08
CA GLU A 315 2.90 32.25 15.83
C GLU A 315 1.84 32.83 14.89
N ALA A 316 2.24 33.53 13.83
CA ALA A 316 1.30 34.03 12.82
C ALA A 316 0.60 32.90 12.05
N HIS A 317 1.32 31.83 11.73
CA HIS A 317 0.75 30.66 11.04
C HIS A 317 -0.24 29.90 11.94
N LEU A 318 0.12 29.69 13.20
CA LEU A 318 -0.65 28.98 14.21
C LEU A 318 -1.58 29.91 15.02
N HIS A 319 -1.96 31.09 14.51
CA HIS A 319 -2.81 32.04 15.23
C HIS A 319 -4.17 31.47 15.69
N LYS A 320 -4.65 30.39 15.07
CA LYS A 320 -5.89 29.68 15.46
C LYS A 320 -5.66 28.60 16.52
N HIS A 321 -4.41 28.18 16.71
CA HIS A 321 -3.96 27.11 17.59
C HIS A 321 -2.66 27.52 18.33
N PRO A 322 -2.69 28.61 19.12
CA PRO A 322 -1.50 29.13 19.79
C PRO A 322 -0.87 28.13 20.78
N GLU A 323 -1.64 27.17 21.28
CA GLU A 323 -1.19 26.07 22.13
C GLU A 323 -0.11 25.19 21.47
N LEU A 324 -0.09 25.13 20.13
CA LEU A 324 0.86 24.33 19.36
C LEU A 324 2.20 25.05 19.13
N VAL A 325 2.31 26.36 19.42
CA VAL A 325 3.53 27.13 19.13
C VAL A 325 4.74 26.57 19.87
N GLU A 326 4.59 26.23 21.15
CA GLU A 326 5.70 25.72 21.97
C GLU A 326 6.16 24.32 21.53
N GLU A 327 5.25 23.51 20.97
CA GLU A 327 5.57 22.18 20.44
C GLU A 327 6.52 22.26 19.22
N TYR A 328 6.44 23.35 18.45
CA TYR A 328 7.28 23.58 17.26
C TYR A 328 8.31 24.71 17.44
N ALA A 329 8.44 25.27 18.65
CA ALA A 329 9.36 26.37 18.94
C ALA A 329 10.83 25.93 19.07
N THR A 330 11.09 24.63 18.93
CA THR A 330 12.42 24.04 18.98
C THR A 330 12.72 23.34 17.65
N GLU A 331 13.93 23.53 17.14
CA GLU A 331 14.40 22.82 15.95
C GLU A 331 14.63 21.34 16.30
N HIS A 332 13.62 20.50 16.08
CA HIS A 332 13.68 19.06 16.37
C HIS A 332 14.16 18.21 15.19
N ASP A 333 14.72 18.80 14.13
CA ASP A 333 14.98 18.08 12.87
C ASP A 333 16.07 17.00 13.02
N HIS A 334 15.64 15.80 13.38
CA HIS A 334 16.46 14.59 13.44
C HIS A 334 16.96 14.13 12.06
N MET A 335 16.42 14.67 10.95
CA MET A 335 16.89 14.39 9.59
C MET A 335 18.13 15.22 9.22
N GLY A 336 18.50 16.23 10.03
CA GLY A 336 19.65 17.11 9.80
C GLY A 336 20.94 16.72 10.53
N LEU A 337 20.92 15.67 11.37
CA LEU A 337 22.09 15.27 12.14
C LEU A 337 23.09 14.48 11.29
N LEU A 338 24.25 15.09 11.04
CA LEU A 338 25.37 14.41 10.42
C LEU A 338 26.18 13.66 11.48
N TYR A 339 26.37 12.36 11.27
CA TYR A 339 27.24 11.54 12.10
C TYR A 339 28.37 10.94 11.27
N CYS A 340 29.49 10.63 11.92
CA CYS A 340 30.59 9.88 11.31
C CYS A 340 31.10 8.83 12.30
N ARG A 341 31.70 7.76 11.76
CA ARG A 341 32.39 6.79 12.61
C ARG A 341 33.75 7.36 12.98
N GLN A 342 34.12 7.29 14.25
CA GLN A 342 35.46 7.64 14.70
C GLN A 342 36.29 6.36 14.86
N VAL A 343 37.55 6.40 14.44
CA VAL A 343 38.52 5.33 14.67
C VAL A 343 39.74 5.88 15.38
N THR A 344 40.33 5.09 16.26
CA THR A 344 41.59 5.44 16.92
C THR A 344 42.76 5.13 16.01
N CYS A 345 43.59 6.13 15.72
CA CYS A 345 44.79 5.96 14.91
C CYS A 345 45.77 5.01 15.61
N PRO A 346 46.20 3.91 14.99
CA PRO A 346 47.10 2.94 15.63
C PRO A 346 48.52 3.49 15.86
N HIS A 347 48.88 4.63 15.26
CA HIS A 347 50.21 5.22 15.37
C HIS A 347 50.31 6.33 16.42
N CYS A 348 49.35 7.27 16.44
CA CYS A 348 49.37 8.38 17.39
C CYS A 348 48.35 8.24 18.53
N ALA A 349 47.52 7.18 18.53
CA ALA A 349 46.40 6.96 19.44
C ALA A 349 45.35 8.10 19.46
N GLY A 350 45.45 9.06 18.53
CA GLY A 350 44.47 10.12 18.36
C GLY A 350 43.21 9.63 17.65
N ASP A 351 42.11 10.31 17.92
CA ASP A 351 40.81 10.04 17.33
C ASP A 351 40.69 10.65 15.92
N ALA A 352 40.31 9.85 14.94
CA ALA A 352 40.14 10.27 13.55
C ALA A 352 38.71 10.00 13.05
N PRO A 353 37.96 11.04 12.61
CA PRO A 353 36.65 10.84 12.02
C PRO A 353 36.77 10.27 10.60
N LEU A 354 35.98 9.24 10.30
CA LEU A 354 35.84 8.65 8.96
C LEU A 354 34.81 9.45 8.16
N LEU A 355 35.29 10.44 7.42
CA LEU A 355 34.49 11.30 6.56
C LEU A 355 35.04 11.24 5.12
N ASN A 356 34.15 11.07 4.13
CA ASN A 356 34.54 11.16 2.71
C ASN A 356 34.95 12.59 2.32
N SER A 357 34.41 13.60 3.00
CA SER A 357 34.82 15.00 2.90
C SER A 357 34.51 15.73 4.20
N LEU A 358 35.35 16.71 4.56
CA LEU A 358 35.04 17.64 5.65
C LEU A 358 34.08 18.75 5.21
N TRP A 359 33.78 18.89 3.92
CA TRP A 359 32.88 19.90 3.39
C TRP A 359 31.44 19.40 3.36
N LEU A 360 30.53 20.14 3.98
CA LEU A 360 29.11 19.79 4.09
C LEU A 360 28.26 20.43 2.98
N SER A 361 28.65 21.60 2.47
CA SER A 361 28.06 22.22 1.29
C SER A 361 29.11 23.02 0.52
N LYS A 362 29.06 22.91 -0.81
CA LYS A 362 29.97 23.60 -1.76
C LYS A 362 29.24 24.40 -2.84
N GLU A 363 27.91 24.37 -2.89
CA GLU A 363 27.14 24.99 -3.99
C GLU A 363 26.18 26.07 -3.50
N GLY A 364 26.29 27.26 -4.13
CA GLY A 364 25.40 28.41 -3.92
C GLY A 364 26.06 29.57 -3.17
N GLU A 365 26.44 30.61 -3.92
CA GLU A 365 26.97 31.94 -3.52
C GLU A 365 27.73 32.16 -2.19
N LYS A 366 29.00 32.59 -2.32
CA LYS A 366 29.85 33.35 -1.37
C LYS A 366 30.20 32.73 0.00
N TRP A 367 29.67 31.58 0.40
CA TRP A 367 30.10 30.88 1.62
C TRP A 367 29.95 29.36 1.50
N GLY A 368 30.65 28.63 2.36
CA GLY A 368 30.61 27.17 2.44
C GLY A 368 30.80 26.70 3.88
N VAL A 369 30.37 25.48 4.19
CA VAL A 369 30.40 24.91 5.54
C VAL A 369 31.35 23.71 5.57
N MET A 370 32.28 23.70 6.52
CA MET A 370 33.24 22.62 6.73
C MET A 370 33.29 22.20 8.19
N VAL A 371 33.38 20.90 8.43
CA VAL A 371 33.65 20.31 9.74
C VAL A 371 35.13 20.53 10.08
N LYS A 372 35.41 21.22 11.18
CA LYS A 372 36.76 21.41 11.71
C LYS A 372 36.92 20.57 12.98
N PRO A 373 37.63 19.42 12.93
CA PRO A 373 37.95 18.65 14.13
C PRO A 373 38.69 19.55 15.13
N GLN A 374 38.27 19.53 16.40
CA GLN A 374 39.06 20.15 17.47
C GLN A 374 40.13 19.15 17.94
N PRO A 375 41.36 19.61 18.20
CA PRO A 375 42.47 18.77 18.63
C PRO A 375 42.30 18.18 20.03
#